data_AF-A4YMS0-F1
#
_entry.id   AF-A4YMS0-F1
#
_cell.length_a   1.000
_cell.length_b   1.000
_cell.length_c   1.000
_cell.angle_alpha   90.00
_cell.angle_beta   90.00
_cell.angle_gamma   90.00
#
_symmetry.space_group_name_H-M   'P 1'
#
loop_
_entity.id
_entity.type
_entity.pdbx_description
1 polymer ?
#
loop_
_entity_poly.entity_id
_entity_poly.type
_entity_poly.pdbx_seq_one_letter_code
_entity_poly.pdbx_strand_id
1 'polypeptide(L)'
;MVAIAALMGSSARGSRKLEQHVALVQSAYNALWLAFPSRSWSPSRTQSGETMAHVWRAQVEPFATDVGTSSSTWIPERILLQVRAPSGATMELETVRLFRKQAGR
;
A
#
# COMPACT_ATOMS: atom_id res chain seq x y z
N MET A 1 41.45 13.66 9.89
CA MET A 1 40.25 13.34 10.71
C MET A 1 38.92 13.73 10.05
N VAL A 2 38.83 14.83 9.30
CA VAL A 2 37.57 15.30 8.65
C VAL A 2 36.98 14.29 7.65
N ALA A 3 37.80 13.61 6.84
CA ALA A 3 37.31 12.67 5.82
C ALA A 3 36.59 11.43 6.40
N ILE A 4 37.08 10.89 7.53
CA ILE A 4 36.47 9.72 8.18
C ILE A 4 35.14 10.11 8.84
N ALA A 5 35.08 11.26 9.53
CA ALA A 5 33.85 11.77 10.11
C ALA A 5 32.77 12.05 9.04
N ALA A 6 33.17 12.61 7.89
CA ALA A 6 32.28 12.83 6.75
C ALA A 6 31.74 11.51 6.17
N LEU A 7 32.61 10.51 6.01
CA LEU A 7 32.22 9.17 5.55
C LEU A 7 31.23 8.51 6.51
N MET A 8 31.55 8.45 7.81
CA MET A 8 30.66 7.88 8.83
C MET A 8 29.30 8.58 8.85
N GLY A 9 29.28 9.91 8.75
CA GLY A 9 28.05 10.69 8.65
C GLY A 9 27.23 10.36 7.39
N SER A 10 27.89 10.11 6.26
CA SER A 10 27.21 9.69 5.03
C SER A 10 26.62 8.28 5.14
N SER A 11 27.38 7.32 5.70
CA SER A 11 26.93 5.94 5.91
C SER A 11 25.74 5.86 6.87
N ALA A 12 25.78 6.59 7.99
CA ALA A 12 24.68 6.63 8.96
C ALA A 12 23.40 7.25 8.38
N ARG A 13 23.53 8.29 7.54
CA ARG A 13 22.37 8.85 6.81
C ARG A 13 21.84 7.87 5.77
N GLY A 14 22.72 7.11 5.12
CA GLY A 14 22.36 6.06 4.17
C GLY A 14 21.56 4.94 4.81
N SER A 15 22.06 4.36 5.92
CA SER A 15 21.37 3.29 6.63
C SER A 15 20.00 3.72 7.13
N ARG A 16 19.89 4.92 7.71
CA ARG A 16 18.61 5.47 8.18
C ARG A 16 17.58 5.63 7.04
N LYS A 17 18.02 6.04 5.85
CA LYS A 17 17.11 6.13 4.68
C LYS A 17 16.61 4.75 4.24
N LEU A 18 17.47 3.74 4.27
CA LEU A 18 17.09 2.36 3.95
C LEU A 18 16.11 1.81 4.99
N GLU A 19 16.37 1.99 6.28
CA GLU A 19 15.47 1.59 7.37
C GLU A 19 14.08 2.24 7.21
N GLN A 20 14.04 3.54 6.91
CA GLN A 20 12.79 4.26 6.64
C GLN A 20 12.05 3.70 5.42
N HIS A 21 12.77 3.37 4.35
CA HIS A 21 12.17 2.79 3.16
C HIS A 21 11.60 1.39 3.43
N VAL A 22 12.35 0.53 4.13
CA VAL A 22 11.88 -0.82 4.52
C VAL A 22 10.65 -0.73 5.41
N ALA A 23 10.62 0.19 6.37
CA ALA A 23 9.45 0.43 7.23
C ALA A 23 8.21 0.86 6.41
N LEU A 24 8.38 1.73 5.40
CA LEU A 24 7.31 2.10 4.48
C LEU A 24 6.81 0.90 3.66
N VAL A 25 7.71 0.07 3.12
CA VAL A 25 7.33 -1.13 2.35
C VAL A 25 6.57 -2.14 3.23
N GLN A 26 7.07 -2.40 4.45
CA GLN A 26 6.42 -3.30 5.39
C GLN A 26 5.06 -2.79 5.86
N SER A 27 4.94 -1.49 6.13
CA SER A 27 3.65 -0.89 6.51
C SER A 27 2.65 -0.89 5.36
N ALA A 28 3.07 -0.65 4.11
CA ALA A 28 2.19 -0.79 2.95
C ALA A 28 1.74 -2.23 2.72
N TYR A 29 2.64 -3.20 2.88
CA TYR A 29 2.27 -4.61 2.86
C TYR A 29 1.22 -4.93 3.94
N ASN A 30 1.47 -4.54 5.19
CA ASN A 30 0.52 -4.78 6.28
C ASN A 30 -0.82 -4.07 6.06
N ALA A 31 -0.78 -2.82 5.59
CA ALA A 31 -1.98 -2.06 5.25
C ALA A 31 -2.80 -2.79 4.19
N LEU A 32 -2.18 -3.26 3.11
CA LEU A 32 -2.89 -3.93 2.02
C LEU A 32 -3.40 -5.33 2.42
N TRP A 33 -2.63 -6.12 3.15
CA TRP A 33 -2.96 -7.53 3.37
C TRP A 33 -3.71 -7.81 4.67
N LEU A 34 -3.51 -6.99 5.70
CA LEU A 34 -4.06 -7.23 7.03
C LEU A 34 -5.11 -6.19 7.44
N ALA A 35 -4.91 -4.90 7.09
CA ALA A 35 -5.80 -3.83 7.53
C ALA A 35 -6.90 -3.47 6.50
N PHE A 36 -6.56 -3.56 5.21
CA PHE A 36 -7.51 -3.29 4.13
C PHE A 36 -8.61 -4.37 4.08
N PRO A 37 -9.87 -4.02 3.77
CA PRO A 37 -10.98 -4.96 3.79
C PRO A 37 -10.75 -6.27 3.03
N SER A 38 -11.38 -7.34 3.54
CA SER A 38 -11.28 -8.68 2.97
C SER A 38 -11.77 -8.74 1.52
N ARG A 39 -11.27 -9.71 0.74
CA ARG A 39 -11.62 -9.91 -0.69
C ARG A 39 -13.04 -10.46 -0.93
N SER A 40 -13.86 -10.56 0.12
CA SER A 40 -15.18 -11.20 0.07
C SER A 40 -16.23 -10.34 -0.65
N TRP A 41 -16.04 -9.03 -0.69
CA TRP A 41 -16.85 -8.09 -1.47
C TRP A 41 -16.02 -6.82 -1.77
N SER A 42 -16.39 -6.09 -2.83
CA SER A 42 -15.73 -4.84 -3.22
C SER A 42 -15.96 -3.76 -2.14
N PRO A 43 -14.91 -3.24 -1.50
CA PRO A 43 -15.05 -2.27 -0.42
C PRO A 43 -15.53 -0.90 -0.92
N SER A 44 -15.85 0.01 0.00
CA SER A 44 -16.16 1.39 -0.40
C SER A 44 -14.95 2.05 -1.08
N ARG A 45 -15.24 3.01 -1.97
CA ARG A 45 -14.28 3.69 -2.86
C ARG A 45 -13.04 4.23 -2.15
N THR A 46 -13.16 4.60 -0.89
CA THR A 46 -12.04 5.10 -0.09
C THR A 46 -11.96 4.34 1.23
N GLN A 47 -10.77 3.83 1.54
CA GLN A 47 -10.43 3.22 2.81
C GLN A 47 -9.28 3.98 3.46
N SER A 48 -9.19 3.96 4.78
CA SER A 48 -8.06 4.52 5.50
C SER A 48 -7.90 3.87 6.85
N GLY A 49 -6.70 3.95 7.41
CA GLY A 49 -6.42 3.45 8.74
C GLY A 49 -4.99 3.73 9.16
N GLU A 50 -4.57 3.03 10.20
CA GLU A 50 -3.22 3.08 10.71
C GLU A 50 -2.71 1.65 10.91
N THR A 51 -1.43 1.41 10.59
CA THR A 51 -0.78 0.12 10.83
C THR A 51 0.70 0.35 11.07
N MET A 52 1.27 -0.28 12.10
CA MET A 52 2.67 -0.08 12.49
C MET A 52 3.05 1.41 12.70
N ALA A 53 2.16 2.21 13.28
CA ALA A 53 2.29 3.67 13.41
C ALA A 53 2.35 4.47 12.09
N HIS A 54 2.02 3.84 10.95
CA HIS A 54 1.92 4.50 9.66
C HIS A 54 0.45 4.71 9.29
N VAL A 55 0.09 5.93 8.93
CA VAL A 55 -1.26 6.24 8.44
C VAL A 55 -1.32 5.87 6.96
N TRP A 56 -2.40 5.22 6.55
CA TRP A 56 -2.61 4.85 5.16
C TRP A 56 -4.00 5.25 4.67
N ARG A 57 -4.10 5.48 3.36
CA ARG A 57 -5.34 5.72 2.62
C ARG A 57 -5.30 4.95 1.32
N ALA A 58 -6.37 4.25 1.00
CA ALA A 58 -6.52 3.54 -0.26
C ALA A 58 -7.72 4.09 -1.04
N GLN A 59 -7.53 4.27 -2.34
CA GLN A 59 -8.61 4.53 -3.30
C GLN A 59 -8.85 3.29 -4.14
N VAL A 60 -10.12 2.97 -4.36
CA VAL A 60 -10.59 1.77 -5.04
C VAL A 60 -11.34 2.20 -6.30
N GLU A 61 -10.91 1.69 -7.45
CA GLU A 61 -11.50 2.03 -8.73
C GLU A 61 -11.69 0.78 -9.59
N PRO A 62 -12.75 0.73 -10.42
CA PRO A 62 -12.91 -0.36 -11.38
C PRO A 62 -11.67 -0.47 -12.28
N PHE A 63 -11.14 -1.68 -12.43
CA PHE A 63 -10.07 -1.95 -13.38
C PHE A 63 -10.68 -2.47 -14.68
N ALA A 64 -10.55 -1.69 -15.76
CA ALA A 64 -11.04 -2.09 -17.07
C ALA A 64 -10.29 -3.33 -17.55
N THR A 65 -11.02 -4.33 -18.03
CA THR A 65 -10.49 -5.55 -18.59
C THR A 65 -11.17 -5.80 -19.93
N ASP A 66 -10.40 -6.10 -20.97
CA ASP A 66 -10.92 -6.42 -22.31
C ASP A 66 -11.57 -7.80 -22.38
N VAL A 67 -11.58 -8.52 -21.26
CA VAL A 67 -12.27 -9.81 -21.12
C VAL A 67 -13.77 -9.53 -20.99
N GLY A 68 -14.45 -9.45 -22.14
CA GLY A 68 -15.90 -9.19 -22.25
C GLY A 68 -16.73 -10.02 -21.25
N THR A 69 -17.91 -9.50 -20.87
CA THR A 69 -18.83 -9.98 -19.80
C THR A 69 -18.49 -11.36 -19.24
N SER A 70 -17.42 -11.43 -18.44
CA SER A 70 -16.93 -12.73 -18.01
C SER A 70 -17.88 -13.28 -16.96
N SER A 71 -18.21 -14.57 -17.08
CA SER A 71 -18.95 -15.34 -16.08
C SER A 71 -18.19 -15.46 -14.75
N SER A 72 -17.00 -14.84 -14.64
CA SER A 72 -16.18 -14.82 -13.43
C SER A 72 -16.95 -14.25 -12.25
N THR A 73 -16.84 -14.93 -11.11
CA THR A 73 -17.30 -14.44 -9.81
C THR A 73 -16.36 -13.37 -9.24
N TRP A 74 -15.23 -13.07 -9.90
CA TRP A 74 -14.26 -12.07 -9.45
C TRP A 74 -14.34 -10.77 -10.25
N ILE A 75 -14.31 -9.64 -9.55
CA ILE A 75 -14.23 -8.28 -10.09
C ILE A 75 -12.81 -7.77 -9.82
N PRO A 76 -12.05 -7.38 -10.87
CA PRO A 76 -10.78 -6.70 -10.68
C PRO A 76 -11.01 -5.23 -10.33
N GLU A 77 -10.33 -4.77 -9.29
CA GLU A 77 -10.31 -3.36 -8.89
C GLU A 77 -8.87 -2.90 -8.73
N ARG A 78 -8.61 -1.70 -9.23
CA ARG A 78 -7.38 -0.98 -8.99
C ARG A 78 -7.42 -0.39 -7.59
N ILE A 79 -6.35 -0.60 -6.85
CA ILE A 79 -6.14 -0.05 -5.51
C ILE A 79 -4.92 0.88 -5.58
N LEU A 80 -5.14 2.16 -5.31
CA LEU A 80 -4.08 3.14 -5.09
C LEU A 80 -3.91 3.35 -3.60
N LEU A 81 -2.83 2.82 -3.02
CA LEU A 81 -2.51 2.90 -1.61
C LEU A 81 -1.43 3.96 -1.35
N GLN A 82 -1.73 4.93 -0.50
CA GLN A 82 -0.78 5.90 0.01
C GLN A 82 -0.49 5.61 1.47
N VAL A 83 0.79 5.57 1.85
CA VAL A 83 1.26 5.34 3.22
C VAL A 83 2.14 6.49 3.66
N ARG A 84 1.97 6.94 4.89
CA ARG A 84 2.75 8.02 5.52
C ARG A 84 3.34 7.55 6.84
N ALA A 85 4.66 7.64 6.95
CA ALA A 85 5.39 7.38 8.17
C ALA A 85 5.24 8.52 9.19
N PRO A 86 5.48 8.27 10.50
CA PRO A 86 5.55 9.32 11.52
C PRO A 86 6.55 10.43 11.20
N SER A 87 7.61 10.12 10.46
CA SER A 87 8.61 11.09 10.00
C SER A 87 8.11 12.02 8.89
N GLY A 88 6.91 11.80 8.36
CA GLY A 88 6.36 12.50 7.20
C GLY A 88 6.78 11.92 5.84
N ALA A 89 7.67 10.92 5.82
CA ALA A 89 8.01 10.21 4.58
C ALA A 89 6.77 9.48 4.03
N THR A 90 6.61 9.48 2.71
CA THR A 90 5.45 8.88 2.05
C THR A 90 5.85 7.86 1.00
N MET A 91 4.97 6.90 0.76
CA MET A 91 5.08 5.94 -0.34
C MET A 91 3.70 5.75 -0.97
N GLU A 92 3.68 5.55 -2.29
CA GLU A 92 2.49 5.17 -3.05
C GLU A 92 2.72 3.78 -3.66
N LEU A 93 1.68 2.95 -3.62
CA LEU A 93 1.64 1.61 -4.19
C LEU A 93 0.34 1.47 -5.01
N GLU A 94 0.50 1.19 -6.29
CA GLU A 94 -0.62 0.81 -7.17
C GLU A 94 -0.64 -0.70 -7.34
N THR A 95 -1.82 -1.30 -7.22
CA THR A 95 -2.01 -2.73 -7.44
C THR A 95 -3.41 -3.05 -7.93
N VAL A 96 -3.61 -4.24 -8.48
CA VAL A 96 -4.94 -4.76 -8.83
C VAL A 96 -5.29 -5.91 -7.89
N ARG A 97 -6.49 -5.85 -7.31
CA ARG A 97 -7.02 -6.92 -6.47
C ARG A 97 -8.33 -7.45 -7.04
N LEU A 98 -8.50 -8.76 -6.89
CA LEU A 98 -9.74 -9.45 -7.22
C LEU A 98 -10.62 -9.52 -5.98
N PHE A 99 -11.87 -9.07 -6.12
CA PHE A 99 -12.93 -9.15 -5.12
C PHE A 99 -14.05 -10.07 -5.62
N ARG A 100 -14.73 -10.78 -4.73
CA ARG A 100 -15.91 -11.54 -5.15
C ARG A 100 -17.07 -10.59 -5.45
N LYS A 101 -17.83 -10.92 -6.49
CA LYS A 101 -19.19 -10.41 -6.71
C LYS A 101 -20.01 -10.74 -5.47
N GLN A 102 -20.68 -9.75 -4.90
CA GLN A 102 -21.60 -9.99 -3.81
C GLN A 102 -22.73 -10.87 -4.37
N ALA A 103 -22.99 -12.03 -3.77
CA ALA A 103 -24.15 -12.83 -4.13
C ALA A 103 -25.38 -11.98 -3.80
N GLY A 104 -26.14 -11.60 -4.82
CA GLY A 104 -27.40 -10.89 -4.63
C GLY A 104 -28.28 -11.70 -3.68
N ARG A 105 -28.78 -11.04 -2.63
CA ARG A 105 -29.84 -11.58 -1.79
C ARG A 105 -31.17 -11.17 -2.37
#